data_AF-A0A8C5KBR2-F1
#
_entry.id   AF-A0A8C5KBR2-F1
#
_cell.length_a   1.000
_cell.length_b   1.000
_cell.length_c   1.000
_cell.angle_alpha   90.00
_cell.angle_beta   90.00
_cell.angle_gamma   90.00
#
_symmetry.space_group_name_H-M   'P 1'
#
loop_
_entity.id
_entity.type
_entity.pdbx_description
1 polymer ?
#
loop_
_entity_poly.entity_id
_entity_poly.type
_entity_poly.pdbx_seq_one_letter_code
_entity_poly.pdbx_strand_id
1 'polypeptide(L)'
;ISLLLLTGYHGIFSSPLNHIYLHKQSSSQQRRNFFFRRQRDISHSVVSPAAVSPAHPVPKHIKKPDYVTTGIVPKWGDSIEVKNEDQIQGLRQACQLARHVLLLAGKSLKVDMTTEEIDTLVHQEIISHNAYPSPLGYGGFPKSVCTSVNNVLCHGIPDSRPLQDGDIINIDVTVYYNGYHGDTSETFLVGNVDACGKKLVEVARRCRDEAIAACRAGAPFSVIGNTVSCITHQNGLQVCPYFVGHGIGTYFHGLPEIWHHGKKVDLEAFIELLQDKTVLLLKFLLSL
;
A
#
# COMPACT_ATOMS: atom_id res chain seq x y z
N ILE A 1 6.86 7.91 9.13
CA ILE A 1 6.93 6.43 9.19
C ILE A 1 5.84 6.04 10.15
N SER A 2 4.83 5.30 9.70
CA SER A 2 3.87 4.69 10.63
C SER A 2 3.99 3.18 10.51
N LEU A 3 5.19 2.71 10.83
CA LEU A 3 5.38 1.36 11.32
C LEU A 3 4.67 1.35 12.67
N LEU A 4 3.44 0.85 12.70
CA LEU A 4 2.70 0.76 13.94
C LEU A 4 3.21 -0.44 14.73
N LEU A 5 4.27 -0.23 15.52
CA LEU A 5 4.54 -1.10 16.65
C LEU A 5 3.53 -0.77 17.73
N LEU A 6 2.52 -1.62 17.84
CA LEU A 6 1.72 -1.72 19.04
C LEU A 6 2.67 -2.15 20.16
N THR A 7 2.76 -1.33 21.21
CA THR A 7 3.44 -1.69 22.46
C THR A 7 2.44 -1.45 23.60
N GLY A 8 1.79 -2.50 24.05
CA GLY A 8 0.87 -2.48 25.20
C GLY A 8 1.54 -2.91 26.51
N TYR A 9 1.36 -2.11 27.57
CA TYR A 9 1.70 -2.46 28.96
C TYR A 9 0.93 -3.72 29.42
N HIS A 10 1.63 -4.66 30.07
CA HIS A 10 1.07 -5.92 30.57
C HIS A 10 0.03 -5.71 31.68
N GLY A 11 -1.22 -6.09 31.39
CA GLY A 11 -2.21 -6.51 32.38
C GLY A 11 -2.49 -7.99 32.16
N ILE A 12 -2.06 -8.83 33.11
CA ILE A 12 -2.21 -10.29 33.05
C ILE A 12 -3.69 -10.65 33.22
N PHE A 13 -4.30 -11.25 32.20
CA PHE A 13 -5.50 -12.08 32.37
C PHE A 13 -5.30 -13.39 31.60
N SER A 14 -5.22 -14.48 32.36
CA SER A 14 -5.17 -15.85 31.85
C SER A 14 -6.59 -16.37 31.57
N SER A 15 -6.79 -16.95 30.39
CA SER A 15 -7.82 -17.98 30.19
C SER A 15 -7.35 -18.94 29.08
N PRO A 16 -7.38 -20.27 29.30
CA PRO A 16 -6.90 -21.24 28.32
C PRO A 16 -8.07 -21.85 27.56
N LEU A 17 -8.14 -21.70 26.23
CA LEU A 17 -8.91 -22.63 25.39
C LEU A 17 -8.20 -22.82 24.03
N ASN A 18 -7.54 -23.97 23.92
CA ASN A 18 -7.17 -24.58 22.65
C ASN A 18 -8.44 -25.01 21.91
N HIS A 19 -8.67 -24.54 20.69
CA HIS A 19 -9.40 -25.33 19.69
C HIS A 19 -8.96 -24.98 18.27
N ILE A 20 -8.32 -25.96 17.65
CA ILE A 20 -7.98 -26.03 16.22
C ILE A 20 -9.29 -26.27 15.45
N TYR A 21 -9.63 -25.44 14.47
CA TYR A 21 -10.65 -25.78 13.47
C TYR A 21 -10.25 -25.35 12.05
N LEU A 22 -10.45 -26.28 11.14
CA LEU A 22 -10.13 -26.28 9.72
C LEU A 22 -11.00 -25.27 8.94
N HIS A 23 -10.35 -24.39 8.18
CA HIS A 23 -10.99 -23.43 7.29
C HIS A 23 -11.57 -24.15 6.05
N LYS A 24 -12.90 -24.13 5.90
CA LYS A 24 -13.58 -24.61 4.69
C LYS A 24 -13.70 -23.44 3.71
N GLN A 25 -12.95 -23.48 2.60
CA GLN A 25 -13.02 -22.47 1.54
C GLN A 25 -14.38 -22.56 0.82
N SER A 26 -15.11 -21.44 0.71
CA SER A 26 -16.21 -21.30 -0.24
C SER A 26 -15.85 -20.27 -1.30
N SER A 27 -15.59 -20.74 -2.52
CA SER A 27 -15.39 -19.92 -3.70
C SER A 27 -16.73 -19.32 -4.16
N SER A 28 -16.88 -17.99 -4.09
CA SER A 28 -17.98 -17.28 -4.73
C SER A 28 -17.45 -16.37 -5.84
N GLN A 29 -17.36 -16.96 -7.03
CA GLN A 29 -16.97 -16.29 -8.27
C GLN A 29 -18.22 -15.59 -8.84
N GLN A 30 -18.51 -14.36 -8.40
CA GLN A 30 -19.61 -13.57 -8.96
C GLN A 30 -19.11 -12.64 -10.06
N ARG A 31 -19.44 -13.01 -11.32
CA ARG A 31 -19.37 -12.13 -12.49
C ARG A 31 -20.30 -10.92 -12.29
N ARG A 32 -19.79 -9.70 -12.49
CA ARG A 32 -20.58 -8.46 -12.41
C ARG A 32 -20.70 -7.83 -13.81
N ASN A 33 -21.94 -7.78 -14.31
CA ASN A 33 -22.30 -7.08 -15.53
C ASN A 33 -22.34 -5.57 -15.28
N PHE A 34 -21.73 -4.80 -16.18
CA PHE A 34 -21.65 -3.35 -16.16
C PHE A 34 -22.96 -2.72 -16.65
N PHE A 35 -23.58 -1.89 -15.80
CA PHE A 35 -24.59 -0.92 -16.22
C PHE A 35 -23.93 0.45 -16.34
N PHE A 36 -23.77 0.93 -17.57
CA PHE A 36 -23.31 2.29 -17.85
C PHE A 36 -24.43 3.29 -17.52
N ARG A 37 -24.35 3.96 -16.39
CA ARG A 37 -25.11 5.17 -16.11
C ARG A 37 -24.19 6.37 -16.29
N ARG A 38 -24.44 7.16 -17.34
CA ARG A 38 -23.72 8.42 -17.66
C ARG A 38 -23.59 9.29 -16.41
N GLN A 39 -22.38 9.38 -15.86
CA GLN A 39 -21.99 10.37 -14.87
C GLN A 39 -21.54 11.64 -15.61
N ARG A 40 -21.90 12.79 -15.07
CA ARG A 40 -21.71 14.13 -15.66
C ARG A 40 -20.22 14.43 -15.87
N ASP A 41 -19.91 15.15 -16.95
CA ASP A 41 -18.58 15.68 -17.30
C ASP A 41 -17.93 16.42 -16.13
N ILE A 42 -17.09 15.71 -15.38
CA ILE A 42 -15.91 16.30 -14.75
C ILE A 42 -14.78 15.78 -15.60
N SER A 43 -14.36 16.59 -16.56
CA SER A 43 -13.28 16.29 -17.51
C SER A 43 -11.93 16.19 -16.77
N HIS A 44 -11.71 15.13 -15.99
CA HIS A 44 -10.36 14.63 -15.84
C HIS A 44 -10.02 13.93 -17.15
N SER A 45 -9.04 14.44 -17.90
CA SER A 45 -8.51 13.68 -19.03
C SER A 45 -8.05 12.31 -18.51
N VAL A 46 -8.64 11.24 -19.03
CA VAL A 46 -8.23 9.88 -18.67
C VAL A 46 -6.75 9.73 -19.02
N VAL A 47 -5.93 9.44 -18.01
CA VAL A 47 -4.51 9.10 -18.22
C VAL A 47 -4.44 7.87 -19.10
N SER A 48 -3.72 7.99 -20.22
CA SER A 48 -3.49 6.91 -21.18
C SER A 48 -2.08 6.37 -21.01
N PRO A 49 -1.87 5.04 -21.15
CA PRO A 49 -0.52 4.47 -21.15
C PRO A 49 0.35 5.03 -22.26
N ALA A 50 1.64 5.24 -21.95
CA ALA A 50 2.68 5.61 -22.91
C ALA A 50 3.68 4.45 -23.09
N ALA A 51 4.82 4.72 -23.75
CA ALA A 51 5.82 3.69 -24.01
C ALA A 51 6.55 3.30 -22.72
N VAL A 52 6.76 2.00 -22.51
CA VAL A 52 7.45 1.45 -21.33
C VAL A 52 8.80 0.89 -21.76
N SER A 53 9.91 1.42 -21.23
CA SER A 53 11.23 0.87 -21.51
C SER A 53 11.50 -0.44 -20.75
N PRO A 54 12.53 -1.22 -21.14
CA PRO A 54 12.95 -2.41 -20.40
C PRO A 54 13.28 -2.13 -18.94
N ALA A 55 13.19 -3.17 -18.10
CA ALA A 55 13.57 -3.10 -16.70
C ALA A 55 15.05 -2.72 -16.51
N HIS A 56 15.32 -1.90 -15.49
CA HIS A 56 16.69 -1.61 -15.08
C HIS A 56 17.37 -2.85 -14.45
N PRO A 57 18.68 -3.06 -14.71
CA PRO A 57 19.38 -4.23 -14.21
C PRO A 57 19.70 -4.09 -12.71
N VAL A 58 19.51 -5.19 -11.97
CA VAL A 58 19.91 -5.28 -10.56
C VAL A 58 21.28 -5.98 -10.43
N PRO A 59 22.29 -5.37 -9.79
CA PRO A 59 23.58 -5.99 -9.51
C PRO A 59 23.47 -7.36 -8.83
N LYS A 60 24.36 -8.29 -9.19
CA LYS A 60 24.30 -9.70 -8.74
C LYS A 60 24.46 -9.88 -7.23
N HIS A 61 25.15 -8.97 -6.55
CA HIS A 61 25.41 -9.06 -5.11
C HIS A 61 24.20 -8.67 -4.25
N ILE A 62 23.21 -7.99 -4.83
CA ILE A 62 22.00 -7.59 -4.11
C ILE A 62 21.13 -8.81 -3.88
N LYS A 63 20.75 -9.04 -2.61
CA LYS A 63 19.86 -10.12 -2.22
C LYS A 63 18.49 -9.89 -2.87
N LYS A 64 18.02 -10.87 -3.63
CA LYS A 64 16.72 -10.85 -4.30
C LYS A 64 15.69 -11.62 -3.46
N PRO A 65 14.42 -11.20 -3.46
CA PRO A 65 13.33 -12.00 -2.89
C PRO A 65 13.00 -13.21 -3.77
N ASP A 66 12.41 -14.24 -3.18
CA ASP A 66 12.25 -15.57 -3.79
C ASP A 66 11.38 -15.57 -5.07
N TYR A 67 10.43 -14.65 -5.18
CA TYR A 67 9.58 -14.56 -6.38
C TYR A 67 10.37 -14.14 -7.65
N VAL A 68 11.54 -13.52 -7.48
CA VAL A 68 12.40 -13.12 -8.60
C VAL A 68 13.12 -14.32 -9.20
N THR A 69 13.51 -15.29 -8.36
CA THR A 69 14.20 -16.50 -8.80
C THR A 69 13.22 -17.58 -9.25
N THR A 70 12.09 -17.71 -8.55
CA THR A 70 11.09 -18.76 -8.82
C THR A 70 10.07 -18.35 -9.88
N GLY A 71 9.85 -17.05 -10.10
CA GLY A 71 8.76 -16.53 -10.92
C GLY A 71 7.37 -16.70 -10.28
N ILE A 72 7.30 -17.17 -9.03
CA ILE A 72 6.05 -17.47 -8.32
C ILE A 72 5.88 -16.49 -7.17
N VAL A 73 4.74 -15.80 -7.16
CA VAL A 73 4.35 -14.97 -6.01
C VAL A 73 3.94 -15.89 -4.85
N PRO A 74 4.53 -15.74 -3.65
CA PRO A 74 4.14 -16.53 -2.49
C PRO A 74 2.65 -16.38 -2.19
N LYS A 75 2.00 -17.50 -1.86
CA LYS A 75 0.64 -17.46 -1.30
C LYS A 75 0.68 -16.81 0.09
N TRP A 76 -0.44 -16.24 0.50
CA TRP A 76 -0.59 -15.71 1.83
C TRP A 76 -0.51 -16.86 2.84
N GLY A 77 0.08 -16.61 4.01
CA GLY A 77 0.13 -17.59 5.09
C GLY A 77 -1.24 -17.86 5.69
N ASP A 78 -1.33 -18.91 6.52
CA ASP A 78 -2.59 -19.36 7.13
C ASP A 78 -2.98 -18.56 8.39
N SER A 79 -2.09 -17.70 8.92
CA SER A 79 -2.34 -16.92 10.13
C SER A 79 -1.63 -15.55 10.10
N ILE A 80 -2.11 -14.64 10.96
CA ILE A 80 -1.46 -13.35 11.21
C ILE A 80 -0.14 -13.59 11.97
N GLU A 81 0.96 -13.09 11.42
CA GLU A 81 2.28 -13.23 12.03
C GLU A 81 2.50 -12.19 13.13
N VAL A 82 2.82 -12.66 14.34
CA VAL A 82 3.36 -11.84 15.43
C VAL A 82 4.88 -11.83 15.33
N LYS A 83 5.46 -10.65 15.11
CA LYS A 83 6.90 -10.52 14.87
C LYS A 83 7.72 -10.63 16.16
N ASN A 84 8.90 -11.23 16.05
CA ASN A 84 9.93 -11.13 17.08
C ASN A 84 10.76 -9.82 16.94
N GLU A 85 11.64 -9.54 17.91
CA GLU A 85 12.43 -8.31 17.94
C GLU A 85 13.38 -8.14 16.75
N ASP A 86 14.00 -9.22 16.28
CA ASP A 86 14.91 -9.18 15.14
C ASP A 86 14.15 -8.84 13.84
N GLN A 87 12.96 -9.43 13.67
CA GLN A 87 12.06 -9.14 12.55
C GLN A 87 11.57 -7.69 12.60
N ILE A 88 11.20 -7.20 13.79
CA ILE A 88 10.84 -5.80 14.01
C ILE A 88 11.97 -4.86 13.61
N GLN A 89 13.20 -5.16 14.02
CA GLN A 89 14.35 -4.33 13.72
C GLN A 89 14.69 -4.33 12.22
N GLY A 90 14.63 -5.49 11.57
CA GLY A 90 14.80 -5.60 10.13
C GLY A 90 13.73 -4.83 9.34
N LEU A 91 12.46 -4.95 9.74
CA LEU A 91 11.36 -4.18 9.16
C LEU A 91 11.53 -2.67 9.37
N ARG A 92 11.99 -2.24 10.55
CA ARG A 92 12.27 -0.83 10.83
C ARG A 92 13.31 -0.26 9.86
N GLN A 93 14.39 -1.00 9.60
CA GLN A 93 15.42 -0.58 8.64
C GLN A 93 14.88 -0.52 7.21
N ALA A 94 14.14 -1.55 6.76
CA ALA A 94 13.55 -1.56 5.43
C ALA A 94 12.54 -0.42 5.24
N CYS A 95 11.67 -0.16 6.22
CA CYS A 95 10.70 0.94 6.17
C CYS A 95 11.37 2.32 6.21
N GLN A 96 12.48 2.48 6.94
CA GLN A 96 13.26 3.73 6.93
C GLN A 96 13.83 4.00 5.54
N LEU A 97 14.41 2.98 4.89
CA LEU A 97 14.91 3.10 3.53
C LEU A 97 13.79 3.40 2.52
N ALA A 98 12.66 2.70 2.58
CA ALA A 98 11.52 2.96 1.70
C ALA A 98 11.01 4.40 1.84
N ARG A 99 10.94 4.93 3.08
CA ARG A 99 10.57 6.33 3.33
C ARG A 99 11.59 7.31 2.78
N HIS A 100 12.88 7.02 2.93
CA HIS A 100 13.95 7.86 2.38
C HIS A 100 13.83 7.98 0.85
N VAL A 101 13.68 6.84 0.16
CA VAL A 101 13.49 6.78 -1.29
C VAL A 101 12.22 7.52 -1.75
N LEU A 102 11.09 7.32 -1.06
CA LEU A 102 9.85 8.04 -1.35
C LEU A 102 10.00 9.56 -1.22
N LEU A 103 10.69 10.03 -0.18
CA LEU A 103 10.93 11.46 0.02
C LEU A 103 11.89 12.04 -1.03
N LEU A 104 12.89 11.28 -1.46
CA LEU A 104 13.77 11.67 -2.55
C LEU A 104 12.99 11.82 -3.86
N ALA A 105 12.17 10.83 -4.21
CA ALA A 105 11.32 10.86 -5.41
C ALA A 105 10.37 12.06 -5.38
N GLY A 106 9.66 12.25 -4.26
CA GLY A 106 8.74 13.37 -4.07
C GLY A 106 9.40 14.75 -4.19
N LYS A 107 10.62 14.93 -3.66
CA LYS A 107 11.40 16.17 -3.78
C LYS A 107 11.87 16.47 -5.21
N SER A 108 11.97 15.45 -6.04
CA SER A 108 12.49 15.55 -7.41
C SER A 108 11.39 15.82 -8.44
N LEU A 109 10.12 15.69 -8.05
CA LEU A 109 8.97 15.90 -8.93
C LEU A 109 8.92 17.32 -9.50
N LYS A 110 8.66 17.39 -10.81
CA LYS A 110 8.47 18.62 -11.56
C LYS A 110 7.59 18.35 -12.78
N VAL A 111 6.97 19.41 -13.29
CA VAL A 111 6.28 19.39 -14.59
C VAL A 111 7.27 18.91 -15.67
N ASP A 112 6.76 18.17 -16.65
CA ASP A 112 7.49 17.53 -17.75
C ASP A 112 8.40 16.35 -17.39
N MET A 113 8.60 16.05 -16.09
CA MET A 113 9.27 14.81 -15.68
C MET A 113 8.39 13.62 -16.04
N THR A 114 8.97 12.61 -16.68
CA THR A 114 8.27 11.36 -17.00
C THR A 114 8.18 10.45 -15.79
N THR A 115 7.17 9.57 -15.78
CA THR A 115 7.09 8.57 -14.72
C THR A 115 8.24 7.55 -14.79
N GLU A 116 8.80 7.30 -15.98
CA GLU A 116 10.00 6.49 -16.16
C GLU A 116 11.27 7.14 -15.56
N GLU A 117 11.42 8.47 -15.61
CA GLU A 117 12.52 9.15 -14.91
C GLU A 117 12.40 9.00 -13.39
N ILE A 118 11.18 8.97 -12.86
CA ILE A 118 10.92 8.68 -11.44
C ILE A 118 11.34 7.24 -11.10
N ASP A 119 10.97 6.26 -11.94
CA ASP A 119 11.41 4.87 -11.77
C ASP A 119 12.93 4.73 -11.79
N THR A 120 13.59 5.42 -12.73
CA THR A 120 15.06 5.42 -12.84
C THR A 120 15.71 5.92 -11.55
N LEU A 121 15.22 7.06 -11.03
CA LEU A 121 15.72 7.65 -9.79
C LEU A 121 15.48 6.73 -8.59
N VAL A 122 14.26 6.20 -8.45
CA VAL A 122 13.91 5.28 -7.36
C VAL A 122 14.75 4.01 -7.42
N HIS A 123 14.91 3.43 -8.61
CA HIS A 123 15.74 2.26 -8.82
C HIS A 123 17.18 2.53 -8.38
N GLN A 124 17.81 3.58 -8.90
CA GLN A 124 19.20 3.92 -8.57
C GLN A 124 19.40 4.13 -7.07
N GLU A 125 18.48 4.84 -6.41
CA GLU A 125 18.57 5.09 -4.98
C GLU A 125 18.48 3.79 -4.16
N ILE A 126 17.56 2.88 -4.52
CA ILE A 126 17.41 1.57 -3.87
C ILE A 126 18.68 0.73 -4.05
N ILE A 127 19.23 0.69 -5.28
CA ILE A 127 20.45 -0.06 -5.60
C ILE A 127 21.66 0.48 -4.84
N SER A 128 21.78 1.82 -4.70
CA SER A 128 22.89 2.44 -3.96
C SER A 128 22.93 2.03 -2.48
N HIS A 129 21.78 1.61 -1.93
CA HIS A 129 21.64 1.11 -0.57
C HIS A 129 21.74 -0.43 -0.46
N ASN A 130 22.14 -1.12 -1.55
CA ASN A 130 22.20 -2.58 -1.64
C ASN A 130 20.85 -3.27 -1.35
N ALA A 131 19.74 -2.59 -1.66
CA ALA A 131 18.39 -3.13 -1.54
C ALA A 131 17.84 -3.53 -2.91
N TYR A 132 16.78 -4.34 -2.91
CA TYR A 132 16.07 -4.73 -4.12
C TYR A 132 14.73 -3.98 -4.24
N PRO A 133 14.37 -3.42 -5.40
CA PRO A 133 13.06 -2.79 -5.59
C PRO A 133 11.97 -3.86 -5.67
N SER A 134 11.18 -4.01 -4.61
CA SER A 134 10.28 -5.17 -4.46
C SER A 134 9.26 -5.34 -5.60
N PRO A 135 8.67 -4.28 -6.18
CA PRO A 135 7.75 -4.43 -7.31
C PRO A 135 8.40 -5.10 -8.53
N LEU A 136 9.72 -4.96 -8.71
CA LEU A 136 10.38 -5.44 -9.92
C LEU A 136 10.33 -6.98 -10.02
N GLY A 137 9.63 -7.47 -11.04
CA GLY A 137 9.40 -8.89 -11.30
C GLY A 137 8.30 -9.52 -10.43
N TYR A 138 7.70 -8.79 -9.48
CA TYR A 138 6.62 -9.30 -8.64
C TYR A 138 5.35 -9.51 -9.47
N GLY A 139 4.93 -10.77 -9.64
CA GLY A 139 3.79 -11.10 -10.52
C GLY A 139 3.99 -10.67 -11.98
N GLY A 140 5.24 -10.52 -12.42
CA GLY A 140 5.58 -10.00 -13.75
C GLY A 140 5.56 -8.47 -13.89
N PHE A 141 5.44 -7.71 -12.79
CA PHE A 141 5.47 -6.25 -12.84
C PHE A 141 6.82 -5.73 -13.37
N PRO A 142 6.85 -4.81 -14.36
CA PRO A 142 8.04 -4.56 -15.17
C PRO A 142 8.99 -3.49 -14.62
N LYS A 143 8.61 -2.77 -13.57
CA LYS A 143 9.32 -1.58 -13.06
C LYS A 143 9.59 -1.66 -11.56
N SER A 144 10.36 -0.72 -11.04
CA SER A 144 10.88 -0.71 -9.66
C SER A 144 9.95 -0.02 -8.66
N VAL A 145 9.02 0.80 -9.16
CA VAL A 145 8.07 1.59 -8.37
C VAL A 145 6.72 1.64 -9.10
N CYS A 146 5.63 1.90 -8.39
CA CYS A 146 4.36 2.26 -9.04
C CYS A 146 4.18 3.77 -9.05
N THR A 147 3.71 4.31 -10.18
CA THR A 147 3.39 5.73 -10.37
C THR A 147 1.97 5.89 -10.88
N SER A 148 1.06 6.33 -10.01
CA SER A 148 -0.38 6.38 -10.26
C SER A 148 -0.86 7.82 -10.38
N VAL A 149 -1.01 8.29 -11.62
CA VAL A 149 -1.39 9.67 -11.93
C VAL A 149 -2.92 9.80 -12.04
N ASN A 150 -3.49 10.83 -11.43
CA ASN A 150 -4.91 11.22 -11.51
C ASN A 150 -5.90 10.05 -11.30
N ASN A 151 -6.57 9.60 -12.37
CA ASN A 151 -7.59 8.55 -12.32
C ASN A 151 -7.01 7.12 -12.28
N VAL A 152 -5.69 6.96 -12.30
CA VAL A 152 -5.02 5.68 -12.04
C VAL A 152 -5.04 5.44 -10.54
N LEU A 153 -5.82 4.46 -10.09
CA LEU A 153 -6.04 4.24 -8.66
C LEU A 153 -4.79 3.74 -7.92
N CYS A 154 -4.14 2.69 -8.44
CA CYS A 154 -2.92 2.10 -7.91
C CYS A 154 -2.21 1.31 -9.02
N HIS A 155 -0.97 0.86 -8.76
CA HIS A 155 -0.18 0.02 -9.66
C HIS A 155 0.01 0.58 -11.07
N GLY A 156 0.06 1.91 -11.21
CA GLY A 156 0.45 2.53 -12.48
C GLY A 156 1.88 2.14 -12.83
N ILE A 157 2.10 1.69 -14.07
CA ILE A 157 3.42 1.30 -14.57
C ILE A 157 4.14 2.58 -15.03
N PRO A 158 5.34 2.87 -14.51
CA PRO A 158 6.19 3.94 -15.03
C PRO A 158 6.42 3.80 -16.54
N ASP A 159 6.15 4.87 -17.27
CA ASP A 159 6.20 4.98 -18.72
C ASP A 159 6.70 6.37 -19.16
N SER A 160 6.76 6.59 -20.48
CA SER A 160 7.23 7.82 -21.10
C SER A 160 6.24 9.00 -21.01
N ARG A 161 5.16 8.92 -20.21
CA ARG A 161 4.21 10.03 -20.04
C ARG A 161 4.86 11.13 -19.20
N PRO A 162 4.98 12.37 -19.69
CA PRO A 162 5.38 13.51 -18.88
C PRO A 162 4.27 13.91 -17.90
N LEU A 163 4.64 14.29 -16.69
CA LEU A 163 3.74 14.91 -15.72
C LEU A 163 3.31 16.30 -16.19
N GLN A 164 2.02 16.60 -16.04
CA GLN A 164 1.43 17.87 -16.46
C GLN A 164 1.26 18.82 -15.27
N ASP A 165 1.25 20.12 -15.52
CA ASP A 165 0.86 21.12 -14.52
C ASP A 165 -0.58 20.86 -14.07
N GLY A 166 -0.77 20.64 -12.77
CA GLY A 166 -2.07 20.28 -12.19
C GLY A 166 -2.28 18.79 -11.93
N ASP A 167 -1.37 17.90 -12.33
CA ASP A 167 -1.45 16.48 -12.00
C ASP A 167 -1.33 16.23 -10.48
N ILE A 168 -2.03 15.21 -10.00
CA ILE A 168 -1.66 14.52 -8.75
C ILE A 168 -1.05 13.16 -9.10
N ILE A 169 -0.02 12.76 -8.36
CA ILE A 169 0.66 11.48 -8.59
C ILE A 169 0.91 10.77 -7.26
N ASN A 170 0.44 9.54 -7.13
CA ASN A 170 0.88 8.64 -6.07
C ASN A 170 2.16 7.92 -6.50
N ILE A 171 3.17 7.94 -5.64
CA ILE A 171 4.39 7.13 -5.79
C ILE A 171 4.36 6.06 -4.70
N ASP A 172 4.39 4.79 -5.09
CA ASP A 172 4.36 3.65 -4.19
C ASP A 172 5.70 2.90 -4.19
N VAL A 173 6.45 3.07 -3.10
CA VAL A 173 7.81 2.55 -2.95
C VAL A 173 7.81 1.37 -2.00
N THR A 174 8.29 0.23 -2.52
CA THR A 174 8.64 -0.92 -1.68
C THR A 174 10.07 -1.38 -1.93
N VAL A 175 10.84 -1.54 -0.86
CA VAL A 175 12.22 -2.06 -0.89
C VAL A 175 12.29 -3.40 -0.19
N TYR A 176 13.17 -4.28 -0.66
CA TYR A 176 13.57 -5.50 0.03
C TYR A 176 15.01 -5.34 0.50
N TYR A 177 15.18 -5.24 1.81
CA TYR A 177 16.45 -4.93 2.45
C TYR A 177 16.73 -5.93 3.56
N ASN A 178 17.90 -6.58 3.52
CA ASN A 178 18.34 -7.57 4.51
C ASN A 178 17.32 -8.68 4.84
N GLY A 179 16.48 -9.05 3.88
CA GLY A 179 15.48 -10.10 4.08
C GLY A 179 14.06 -9.61 4.38
N TYR A 180 13.84 -8.30 4.48
CA TYR A 180 12.55 -7.71 4.86
C TYR A 180 12.05 -6.71 3.82
N HIS A 181 10.74 -6.69 3.59
CA HIS A 181 10.09 -5.68 2.77
C HIS A 181 9.71 -4.46 3.62
N GLY A 182 10.01 -3.26 3.12
CA GLY A 182 9.54 -2.00 3.68
C GLY A 182 8.74 -1.25 2.62
N ASP A 183 7.52 -0.84 2.96
CA ASP A 183 6.54 -0.33 1.99
C ASP A 183 5.91 0.98 2.46
N THR A 184 5.78 1.96 1.56
CA THR A 184 5.10 3.23 1.80
C THR A 184 4.76 3.92 0.50
N SER A 185 3.66 4.67 0.49
CA SER A 185 3.30 5.55 -0.62
C SER A 185 2.84 6.92 -0.16
N GLU A 186 2.88 7.89 -1.06
CA GLU A 186 2.31 9.22 -0.85
C GLU A 186 1.85 9.83 -2.17
N THR A 187 0.75 10.58 -2.14
CA THR A 187 0.27 11.36 -3.27
C THR A 187 0.83 12.77 -3.22
N PHE A 188 1.51 13.18 -4.28
CA PHE A 188 2.15 14.47 -4.46
C PHE A 188 1.36 15.34 -5.44
N LEU A 189 1.52 16.65 -5.27
CA LEU A 189 0.94 17.68 -6.13
C LEU A 189 2.00 18.09 -7.15
N VAL A 190 1.66 18.12 -8.44
CA VAL A 190 2.56 18.59 -9.52
C VAL A 190 2.09 19.97 -9.98
N GLY A 191 2.91 20.98 -9.73
CA GLY A 191 2.59 22.37 -10.11
C GLY A 191 1.29 22.89 -9.48
N ASN A 192 0.42 23.47 -10.30
CA ASN A 192 -0.78 24.21 -9.89
C ASN A 192 -2.03 23.31 -9.83
N VAL A 193 -2.05 22.35 -8.90
CA VAL A 193 -3.21 21.48 -8.67
C VAL A 193 -4.44 22.29 -8.23
N ASP A 194 -5.61 21.93 -8.76
CA ASP A 194 -6.89 22.54 -8.42
C ASP A 194 -7.34 22.27 -6.96
N ALA A 195 -8.42 22.92 -6.54
CA ALA A 195 -8.94 22.78 -5.18
C ALA A 195 -9.45 21.35 -4.89
N CYS A 196 -9.99 20.66 -5.89
CA CYS A 196 -10.53 19.31 -5.75
C CYS A 196 -9.42 18.29 -5.50
N GLY A 197 -8.34 18.33 -6.29
CA GLY A 197 -7.16 17.48 -6.14
C GLY A 197 -6.43 17.76 -4.82
N LYS A 198 -6.28 19.04 -4.44
CA LYS A 198 -5.72 19.42 -3.13
C LYS A 198 -6.54 18.84 -1.97
N LYS A 199 -7.86 18.99 -2.02
CA LYS A 199 -8.77 18.43 -1.01
C LYS A 199 -8.69 16.91 -0.96
N LEU A 200 -8.67 16.23 -2.12
CA LEU A 200 -8.57 14.77 -2.18
C LEU A 200 -7.28 14.27 -1.50
N VAL A 201 -6.14 14.88 -1.81
CA VAL A 201 -4.83 14.53 -1.23
C VAL A 201 -4.80 14.81 0.28
N GLU A 202 -5.35 15.94 0.72
CA GLU A 202 -5.43 16.28 2.15
C GLU A 202 -6.30 15.30 2.92
N VAL A 203 -7.50 14.98 2.41
CA VAL A 203 -8.40 14.03 3.07
C VAL A 203 -7.81 12.62 3.09
N ALA A 204 -7.12 12.19 2.02
CA ALA A 204 -6.41 10.91 2.01
C ALA A 204 -5.32 10.84 3.09
N ARG A 205 -4.53 11.91 3.27
CA ARG A 205 -3.55 12.02 4.36
C ARG A 205 -4.21 11.95 5.73
N ARG A 206 -5.32 12.68 5.93
CA ARG A 206 -6.09 12.65 7.18
C ARG A 206 -6.64 11.26 7.48
N CYS A 207 -7.24 10.58 6.50
CA CYS A 207 -7.71 9.19 6.66
C CYS A 207 -6.58 8.28 7.13
N ARG A 208 -5.39 8.42 6.55
CA ARG A 208 -4.22 7.64 6.93
C ARG A 208 -3.82 7.90 8.38
N ASP A 209 -3.61 9.16 8.73
CA ASP A 209 -3.06 9.53 10.04
C ASP A 209 -4.04 9.19 11.18
N GLU A 210 -5.34 9.38 10.97
CA GLU A 210 -6.39 9.01 11.94
C GLU A 210 -6.58 7.50 12.05
N ALA A 211 -6.48 6.75 10.93
CA ALA A 211 -6.55 5.30 10.97
C ALA A 211 -5.36 4.70 11.74
N ILE A 212 -4.16 5.24 11.55
CA ILE A 212 -2.97 4.85 12.33
C ILE A 212 -3.20 5.14 13.82
N ALA A 213 -3.71 6.33 14.17
CA ALA A 213 -3.98 6.71 15.55
C ALA A 213 -5.03 5.83 16.23
N ALA A 214 -5.98 5.28 15.47
CA ALA A 214 -7.01 4.37 15.97
C ALA A 214 -6.48 2.95 16.27
N CYS A 215 -5.34 2.56 15.70
CA CYS A 215 -4.80 1.23 15.89
C CYS A 215 -4.14 1.09 17.28
N ARG A 216 -4.61 0.11 18.05
CA ARG A 216 -4.05 -0.30 19.34
C ARG A 216 -4.22 -1.80 19.56
N ALA A 217 -3.36 -2.42 20.37
CA ALA A 217 -3.52 -3.82 20.73
C ALA A 217 -4.92 -4.06 21.35
N GLY A 218 -5.60 -5.12 20.91
CA GLY A 218 -6.96 -5.46 21.31
C GLY A 218 -8.07 -4.67 20.62
N ALA A 219 -7.77 -3.67 19.78
CA ALA A 219 -8.81 -3.03 18.95
C ALA A 219 -9.19 -3.92 17.76
N PRO A 220 -10.47 -3.92 17.34
CA PRO A 220 -10.88 -4.68 16.15
C PRO A 220 -10.30 -4.06 14.89
N PHE A 221 -9.91 -4.88 13.91
CA PHE A 221 -9.43 -4.38 12.60
C PHE A 221 -10.44 -3.46 11.91
N SER A 222 -11.75 -3.68 12.15
CA SER A 222 -12.83 -2.85 11.61
C SER A 222 -12.75 -1.37 12.02
N VAL A 223 -12.01 -1.03 13.10
CA VAL A 223 -11.79 0.36 13.50
C VAL A 223 -11.15 1.19 12.38
N ILE A 224 -10.24 0.58 11.60
CA ILE A 224 -9.55 1.24 10.48
C ILE A 224 -10.56 1.65 9.40
N GLY A 225 -11.33 0.69 8.89
CA GLY A 225 -12.32 0.95 7.85
C GLY A 225 -13.44 1.89 8.31
N ASN A 226 -13.86 1.80 9.57
CA ASN A 226 -14.86 2.69 10.16
C ASN A 226 -14.36 4.13 10.25
N THR A 227 -13.12 4.35 10.72
CA THR A 227 -12.49 5.68 10.80
C THR A 227 -12.40 6.33 9.41
N VAL A 228 -11.91 5.59 8.42
CA VAL A 228 -11.75 6.09 7.05
C VAL A 228 -13.10 6.38 6.40
N SER A 229 -14.10 5.53 6.61
CA SER A 229 -15.45 5.74 6.06
C SER A 229 -16.12 6.98 6.65
N CYS A 230 -15.93 7.22 7.94
CA CYS A 230 -16.44 8.42 8.60
C CYS A 230 -15.84 9.69 7.97
N ILE A 231 -14.52 9.74 7.83
CA ILE A 231 -13.81 10.90 7.28
C ILE A 231 -14.18 11.12 5.81
N THR A 232 -14.22 10.07 4.99
CA THR A 232 -14.57 10.17 3.57
C THR A 232 -16.01 10.62 3.35
N HIS A 233 -16.98 10.05 4.07
CA HIS A 233 -18.38 10.48 4.00
C HIS A 233 -18.57 11.96 4.38
N GLN A 234 -17.92 12.42 5.45
CA GLN A 234 -17.98 13.83 5.85
C GLN A 234 -17.41 14.79 4.80
N ASN A 235 -16.53 14.30 3.93
CA ASN A 235 -15.88 15.10 2.89
C ASN A 235 -16.48 14.92 1.49
N GLY A 236 -17.50 14.06 1.35
CA GLY A 236 -18.12 13.74 0.07
C GLY A 236 -17.23 12.90 -0.85
N LEU A 237 -16.38 12.05 -0.28
CA LEU A 237 -15.48 11.13 -0.99
C LEU A 237 -15.89 9.68 -0.77
N GLN A 238 -15.37 8.78 -1.60
CA GLN A 238 -15.60 7.34 -1.50
C GLN A 238 -14.29 6.56 -1.36
N VAL A 239 -14.36 5.39 -0.73
CA VAL A 239 -13.25 4.45 -0.60
C VAL A 239 -13.38 3.37 -1.69
N CYS A 240 -12.30 3.05 -2.38
CA CYS A 240 -12.29 1.92 -3.30
C CYS A 240 -12.52 0.58 -2.55
N PRO A 241 -13.54 -0.21 -2.92
CA PRO A 241 -13.85 -1.46 -2.22
C PRO A 241 -13.03 -2.66 -2.68
N TYR A 242 -12.13 -2.50 -3.66
CA TYR A 242 -11.44 -3.62 -4.32
C TYR A 242 -10.02 -3.88 -3.82
N PHE A 243 -9.42 -2.92 -3.11
CA PHE A 243 -8.06 -3.03 -2.58
C PHE A 243 -8.05 -2.90 -1.07
N VAL A 244 -7.23 -3.75 -0.45
CA VAL A 244 -7.05 -3.85 0.99
C VAL A 244 -5.61 -3.52 1.35
N GLY A 245 -5.39 -3.11 2.59
CA GLY A 245 -4.07 -3.20 3.20
C GLY A 245 -3.72 -4.65 3.52
N HIS A 246 -2.47 -4.89 3.90
CA HIS A 246 -1.95 -6.24 4.10
C HIS A 246 -0.88 -6.28 5.20
N GLY A 247 -0.62 -7.46 5.74
CA GLY A 247 0.60 -7.73 6.50
C GLY A 247 1.85 -7.62 5.63
N ILE A 248 3.00 -7.35 6.25
CA ILE A 248 4.30 -7.27 5.57
C ILE A 248 5.41 -7.83 6.46
N GLY A 249 6.45 -8.39 5.84
CA GLY A 249 7.49 -9.11 6.54
C GLY A 249 8.68 -9.48 5.69
N THR A 250 9.14 -10.71 5.89
CA THR A 250 9.99 -11.42 4.93
C THR A 250 9.26 -11.73 3.62
N TYR A 251 7.94 -11.60 3.63
CA TYR A 251 7.04 -11.61 2.48
C TYR A 251 6.55 -10.19 2.14
N PHE A 252 6.19 -9.98 0.88
CA PHE A 252 5.68 -8.68 0.40
C PHE A 252 4.21 -8.47 0.81
N HIS A 253 3.33 -9.42 0.50
CA HIS A 253 1.90 -9.38 0.86
C HIS A 253 1.52 -10.62 1.66
N GLY A 254 0.74 -10.45 2.73
CA GLY A 254 0.23 -11.53 3.57
C GLY A 254 -0.86 -11.05 4.53
N LEU A 255 -1.33 -11.94 5.41
CA LEU A 255 -2.33 -11.60 6.42
C LEU A 255 -1.79 -10.60 7.45
N PRO A 256 -2.64 -9.74 8.04
CA PRO A 256 -4.11 -9.65 7.85
C PRO A 256 -4.52 -8.90 6.57
N GLU A 257 -5.71 -9.19 6.04
CA GLU A 257 -6.38 -8.30 5.08
C GLU A 257 -6.98 -7.08 5.82
N ILE A 258 -6.63 -5.86 5.42
CA ILE A 258 -7.12 -4.65 6.05
C ILE A 258 -8.13 -3.93 5.14
N TRP A 259 -9.40 -4.03 5.49
CA TRP A 259 -10.46 -3.36 4.76
C TRP A 259 -10.49 -1.86 5.09
N HIS A 260 -10.47 -1.03 4.05
CA HIS A 260 -10.45 0.43 4.16
C HIS A 260 -11.83 1.07 4.28
N HIS A 261 -12.90 0.30 4.08
CA HIS A 261 -14.26 0.76 4.23
C HIS A 261 -14.92 0.06 5.42
N GLY A 262 -15.90 0.72 6.02
CA GLY A 262 -16.71 0.17 7.08
C GLY A 262 -17.52 -1.00 6.52
N LYS A 263 -17.54 -2.10 7.27
CA LYS A 263 -18.55 -3.14 7.10
C LYS A 263 -19.58 -2.91 8.19
N LYS A 264 -20.89 -2.93 7.83
CA LYS A 264 -21.91 -3.17 8.85
C LYS A 264 -21.58 -4.53 9.43
N VAL A 265 -21.15 -4.56 10.69
CA VAL A 265 -20.80 -5.81 11.36
C VAL A 265 -22.10 -6.57 11.57
N ASP A 266 -22.28 -7.68 10.85
CA ASP A 266 -23.25 -8.67 11.27
C ASP A 266 -22.77 -9.22 12.61
N LEU A 267 -23.65 -9.15 13.62
CA LEU A 267 -23.36 -9.45 15.02
C LEU A 267 -22.85 -10.89 15.27
N GLU A 268 -22.83 -11.74 14.24
CA GLU A 268 -22.39 -13.13 14.28
C GLU A 268 -20.97 -13.37 13.69
N ALA A 269 -20.31 -12.33 13.15
CA ALA A 269 -18.97 -12.47 12.56
C ALA A 269 -17.87 -12.43 13.65
N PHE A 270 -16.89 -13.33 13.53
CA PHE A 270 -15.70 -13.37 14.39
C PHE A 270 -14.96 -12.03 14.32
N ILE A 271 -14.70 -11.42 15.48
CA ILE A 271 -13.99 -10.14 15.57
C ILE A 271 -12.49 -10.43 15.63
N GLU A 272 -11.79 -10.21 14.51
CA GLU A 272 -10.33 -10.21 14.51
C GLU A 272 -9.79 -8.93 15.17
N LEU A 273 -8.87 -9.11 16.12
CA LEU A 273 -8.27 -8.04 16.91
C LEU A 273 -6.82 -7.80 16.48
N LEU A 274 -6.43 -6.53 16.49
CA LEU A 274 -5.05 -6.09 16.36
C LEU A 274 -4.22 -6.68 17.51
N GLN A 275 -3.19 -7.44 17.19
CA GLN A 275 -2.27 -8.01 18.16
C GLN A 275 -1.01 -7.15 18.32
N ASP A 276 -0.40 -7.20 19.50
CA ASP A 276 0.91 -6.59 19.74
C ASP A 276 1.94 -7.18 18.76
N LYS A 277 2.85 -6.35 18.24
CA LYS A 277 3.90 -6.76 17.27
C LYS A 277 3.40 -7.31 15.92
N THR A 278 2.13 -7.11 15.55
CA THR A 278 1.70 -7.26 14.15
C THR A 278 2.17 -6.06 13.33
N VAL A 279 2.76 -6.30 12.17
CA VAL A 279 3.18 -5.24 11.22
C VAL A 279 2.32 -5.31 9.97
N LEU A 280 1.63 -4.21 9.67
CA LEU A 280 0.64 -4.10 8.60
C LEU A 280 0.75 -2.78 7.85
N LEU A 281 0.14 -2.74 6.67
CA LEU A 281 0.09 -1.59 5.79
C LEU A 281 -1.32 -1.03 5.67
N LEU A 282 -1.39 0.30 5.67
CA LEU A 282 -2.60 1.08 5.55
C LEU A 282 -2.47 1.99 4.32
N LYS A 283 -3.09 1.61 3.20
CA LYS A 283 -3.00 2.31 1.91
C LYS A 283 -4.40 2.61 1.37
N PHE A 284 -4.92 3.78 1.75
CA PHE A 284 -6.29 4.18 1.44
C PHE A 284 -6.40 4.75 0.02
N LEU A 285 -7.21 4.12 -0.82
CA LEU A 285 -7.48 4.56 -2.19
C LEU A 285 -8.85 5.25 -2.23
N LEU A 286 -8.85 6.55 -2.48
CA LEU A 286 -10.04 7.40 -2.44
C LEU A 286 -10.43 7.93 -3.82
N SER A 287 -11.72 8.14 -4.04
CA SER A 287 -12.27 8.82 -5.22
C SER A 287 -13.24 9.93 -4.83
N LEU A 288 -13.43 10.89 -5.75
CA LEU A 288 -14.53 11.86 -5.69
C LEU A 288 -15.89 11.17 -5.88
#